data_AF-A0A953Y675-F1
#
_entry.id   AF-A0A953Y675-F1
#
_cell.length_a   1.000
_cell.length_b   1.000
_cell.length_c   1.000
_cell.angle_alpha   90.00
_cell.angle_beta   90.00
_cell.angle_gamma   90.00
#
_symmetry.space_group_name_H-M   'P 1'
#
loop_
_entity.id
_entity.type
_entity.pdbx_description
1 polymer ?
#
loop_
_entity_poly.entity_id
_entity_poly.type
_entity_poly.pdbx_seq_one_letter_code
_entity_poly.pdbx_strand_id
1 'polypeptide(L)'
;MSRSQILRAEQVRVADHRSHQTPWRQLRQVWLVPVFALSSLTALVLFGVFLIDWYSNRPPHLADLGPLDLLFHYDLETLQNALGNLTQTVVAVLGIVTTVVAIVVQLAATRYTPRVTELFFREKTNFVVFGFFTVTCVLALWVSLAVGNGFVPRVSVAAAVILVTASLLLMFPYFIYVFDFLDPEKIVIRIQVKAFNATEKLRPERIEQAQELMLTSIEQLADIALTATSQQDKIISCRAVDALRVLAVRYTRAKSDLPLDWFDVGGQLNENPDFQSLSAEAVRDLVLKQRWVEWTVLRKYQTIYNEALGTNPDMNYLIGINTRSLGEVALDSESMAIGLVVKFFNTYLRATINRGEVRTAYNVLHQYRLLVEAAIRAGKEKLVPEIASYFRYYGQVAHAQGLGFVTETTAYDLATLCEAAHRARMPCYAQLLDELLELDKEAETEAQETTLRGVRKAQARLATYFLIAKDEDSARKIYVDMEQERPGRLASIRDELVAVRSKDFWEVIDRGANFDYMSERRRAKLHEFFGWFENVDPHTPGAETSRVAAPGGST
;
A
#
# COMPACT_ATOMS: atom_id res chain seq x y z
N MET A 1 -14.57 5.37 21.25
CA MET A 1 -14.52 6.47 20.25
C MET A 1 -15.85 6.47 19.50
N SER A 2 -16.47 7.64 19.31
CA SER A 2 -17.73 7.72 18.55
C SER A 2 -17.46 7.52 17.05
N ARG A 3 -18.45 6.97 16.33
CA ARG A 3 -18.43 6.77 14.86
C ARG A 3 -18.07 8.05 14.09
N SER A 4 -18.43 9.21 14.63
CA SER A 4 -18.09 10.54 14.09
C SER A 4 -16.63 10.94 14.29
N GLN A 5 -15.96 10.47 15.35
CA GLN A 5 -14.54 10.73 15.58
C GLN A 5 -13.65 9.86 14.69
N ILE A 6 -14.07 8.62 14.39
CA ILE A 6 -13.36 7.72 13.47
C ILE A 6 -13.46 8.26 12.03
N LEU A 7 -14.65 8.70 11.61
CA LEU A 7 -14.85 9.32 10.29
C LEU A 7 -14.10 10.65 10.16
N ARG A 8 -14.00 11.45 11.23
CA ARG A 8 -13.14 12.66 11.24
C ARG A 8 -11.66 12.32 11.17
N ALA A 9 -11.20 11.26 11.86
CA ALA A 9 -9.80 10.84 11.79
C ALA A 9 -9.42 10.27 10.41
N GLU A 10 -10.32 9.53 9.76
CA GLU A 10 -10.16 9.10 8.36
C GLU A 10 -10.23 10.28 7.39
N GLN A 11 -11.16 11.22 7.57
CA GLN A 11 -11.24 12.43 6.74
C GLN A 11 -10.01 13.34 6.91
N VAL A 12 -9.44 13.44 8.11
CA VAL A 12 -8.20 14.19 8.36
C VAL A 12 -7.00 13.48 7.74
N ARG A 13 -6.88 12.14 7.81
CA ARG A 13 -5.82 11.39 7.09
C ARG A 13 -5.96 11.48 5.57
N VAL A 14 -7.18 11.46 5.04
CA VAL A 14 -7.44 11.64 3.60
C VAL A 14 -7.21 13.09 3.17
N ALA A 15 -7.50 14.07 4.03
CA ALA A 15 -7.19 15.49 3.80
C ALA A 15 -5.70 15.80 3.90
N ASP A 16 -4.95 15.10 4.77
CA ASP A 16 -3.50 15.22 4.86
C ASP A 16 -2.80 14.51 3.69
N HIS A 17 -3.45 13.54 3.04
CA HIS A 17 -3.04 13.08 1.70
C HIS A 17 -3.32 14.08 0.58
N ARG A 18 -4.17 15.09 0.79
CA ARG A 18 -4.36 16.19 -0.16
C ARG A 18 -3.34 17.31 0.01
N SER A 19 -2.60 17.38 1.13
CA SER A 19 -1.59 18.43 1.35
C SER A 19 -0.31 18.25 0.51
N HIS A 20 -0.13 17.09 -0.13
CA HIS A 20 0.86 16.89 -1.19
C HIS A 20 0.36 17.19 -2.61
N GLN A 21 -0.85 17.75 -2.78
CA GLN A 21 -1.35 18.20 -4.09
C GLN A 21 -0.83 19.58 -4.49
N THR A 22 0.49 19.74 -4.69
CA THR A 22 1.04 20.94 -5.35
C THR A 22 2.25 20.75 -6.27
N PRO A 23 2.63 19.56 -6.82
CA PRO A 23 3.66 19.52 -7.86
C PRO A 23 3.25 20.38 -9.07
N TRP A 24 1.98 20.29 -9.51
CA TRP A 24 1.55 20.95 -10.74
C TRP A 24 1.34 22.47 -10.58
N ARG A 25 0.89 22.97 -9.43
CA ARG A 25 0.82 24.43 -9.21
C ARG A 25 2.23 25.04 -9.14
N GLN A 26 3.16 24.36 -8.47
CA GLN A 26 4.54 24.82 -8.37
C GLN A 26 5.27 24.72 -9.72
N LEU A 27 5.19 23.59 -10.44
CA LEU A 27 5.78 23.46 -11.78
C LEU A 27 5.20 24.46 -12.79
N ARG A 28 3.89 24.72 -12.76
CA ARG A 28 3.27 25.75 -13.61
C ARG A 28 3.76 27.15 -13.26
N GLN A 29 3.88 27.48 -11.98
CA GLN A 29 4.41 28.79 -11.55
C GLN A 29 5.91 28.94 -11.81
N VAL A 30 6.68 27.86 -11.72
CA VAL A 30 8.14 27.88 -11.90
C VAL A 30 8.53 27.87 -13.38
N TRP A 31 7.77 27.21 -14.26
CA TRP A 31 8.15 27.07 -15.67
C TRP A 31 7.23 27.82 -16.64
N LEU A 32 5.90 27.69 -16.52
CA LEU A 32 5.00 28.34 -17.48
C LEU A 32 5.01 29.86 -17.30
N VAL A 33 4.95 30.36 -16.07
CA VAL A 33 4.95 31.83 -15.84
C VAL A 33 6.24 32.48 -16.36
N PRO A 34 7.45 31.99 -16.05
CA PRO A 34 8.67 32.60 -16.58
C PRO A 34 8.81 32.43 -18.09
N VAL A 35 8.45 31.28 -18.68
CA VAL A 35 8.52 31.10 -20.14
C VAL A 35 7.58 32.08 -20.84
N PHE A 36 6.31 32.18 -20.42
CA PHE A 36 5.38 33.14 -21.00
C PHE A 36 5.79 34.59 -20.72
N ALA A 37 6.30 34.90 -19.53
CA ALA A 37 6.78 36.24 -19.19
C ALA A 37 7.99 36.63 -20.03
N LEU A 38 8.97 35.73 -20.20
CA LEU A 38 10.15 35.93 -21.04
C LEU A 38 9.76 36.01 -22.52
N SER A 39 8.88 35.15 -23.02
CA SER A 39 8.39 35.25 -24.41
C SER A 39 7.64 36.56 -24.64
N SER A 40 6.82 36.99 -23.69
CA SER A 40 6.10 38.28 -23.76
C SER A 40 7.06 39.45 -23.68
N LEU A 41 8.06 39.40 -22.80
CA LEU A 41 9.11 40.40 -22.68
C LEU A 41 9.93 40.49 -23.97
N THR A 42 10.33 39.35 -24.55
CA THR A 42 11.04 39.29 -25.83
C THR A 42 10.19 39.88 -26.96
N ALA A 43 8.89 39.55 -27.02
CA ALA A 43 7.98 40.12 -28.00
C ALA A 43 7.83 41.64 -27.82
N LEU A 44 7.72 42.12 -26.58
CA LEU A 44 7.65 43.55 -26.26
C LEU A 44 8.93 44.30 -26.63
N VAL A 45 10.10 43.72 -26.33
CA VAL A 45 11.41 44.29 -26.68
C VAL A 45 11.57 44.32 -28.20
N LEU A 46 11.28 43.22 -28.90
CA LEU A 46 11.33 43.17 -30.37
C LEU A 46 10.39 44.20 -31.00
N PHE A 47 9.16 44.31 -30.52
CA PHE A 47 8.19 45.28 -31.02
C PHE A 47 8.63 46.72 -30.72
N GLY A 48 9.18 46.97 -29.54
CA GLY A 48 9.71 48.27 -29.15
C GLY A 48 10.90 48.71 -30.02
N VAL A 49 11.86 47.81 -30.25
CA VAL A 49 13.00 48.06 -31.16
C VAL A 49 12.51 48.27 -32.59
N PHE A 50 11.59 47.44 -33.06
CA PHE A 50 10.99 47.60 -34.39
C PHE A 50 10.29 48.94 -34.58
N LEU A 51 9.57 49.45 -33.57
CA LEU A 51 8.97 50.78 -33.62
C LEU A 51 10.00 51.91 -33.67
N ILE A 52 11.15 51.75 -32.99
CA ILE A 52 12.26 52.69 -33.06
C ILE A 52 12.86 52.70 -34.47
N ASP A 53 13.10 51.54 -35.05
CA ASP A 53 13.58 51.42 -36.43
C ASP A 53 12.58 51.98 -37.45
N TRP A 54 11.28 51.70 -37.24
CA TRP A 54 10.21 52.28 -38.04
C TRP A 54 10.15 53.80 -37.90
N TYR A 55 10.43 54.38 -36.75
CA TYR A 55 10.43 55.85 -36.61
C TYR A 55 11.71 56.50 -37.17
N SER A 56 12.87 55.86 -36.97
CA SER A 56 14.18 56.46 -37.24
C SER A 56 14.73 56.18 -38.65
N ASN A 57 14.45 55.01 -39.23
CA ASN A 57 15.18 54.49 -40.41
C ASN A 57 14.22 54.00 -41.52
N ARG A 58 13.13 54.73 -41.81
CA ARG A 58 12.16 54.30 -42.84
C ARG A 58 12.80 54.24 -44.24
N PRO A 59 12.62 53.14 -44.98
CA PRO A 59 12.95 53.10 -46.40
C PRO A 59 12.05 54.10 -47.18
N PRO A 60 12.60 55.00 -48.00
CA PRO A 60 11.83 56.04 -48.70
C PRO A 60 10.71 55.51 -49.61
N HIS A 61 10.82 54.26 -50.08
CA HIS A 61 9.89 53.59 -50.99
C HIS A 61 8.73 52.86 -50.29
N LEU A 62 8.71 52.84 -48.95
CA LEU A 62 7.67 52.18 -48.13
C LEU A 62 7.05 53.16 -47.12
N ALA A 63 7.24 54.47 -47.33
CA ALA A 63 6.90 55.52 -46.37
C ALA A 63 5.41 55.63 -46.02
N ASP A 64 4.52 55.17 -46.92
CA ASP A 64 3.06 55.22 -46.76
C ASP A 64 2.47 54.02 -45.98
N LEU A 65 3.28 53.00 -45.67
CA LEU A 65 2.81 51.81 -44.96
C LEU A 65 2.83 52.01 -43.44
N GLY A 66 1.74 51.59 -42.79
CA GLY A 66 1.68 51.51 -41.34
C GLY A 66 2.67 50.50 -40.75
N PRO A 67 2.97 50.56 -39.45
CA PRO A 67 3.96 49.68 -38.81
C PRO A 67 3.58 48.19 -38.91
N LEU A 68 2.28 47.85 -38.87
CA LEU A 68 1.82 46.48 -39.07
C LEU A 68 1.94 46.02 -40.53
N ASP A 69 1.63 46.89 -41.49
CA ASP A 69 1.75 46.54 -42.92
C ASP A 69 3.21 46.36 -43.33
N LEU A 70 4.13 47.17 -42.77
CA LEU A 70 5.57 47.00 -42.98
C LEU A 70 6.09 45.68 -42.37
N LEU A 71 5.58 45.29 -41.19
CA LEU A 71 5.97 44.03 -40.54
C LEU A 71 5.60 42.81 -41.39
N PHE A 72 4.53 42.87 -42.20
CA PHE A 72 4.11 41.78 -43.09
C PHE A 72 4.55 41.98 -44.57
N HIS A 73 5.31 43.04 -44.86
CA HIS A 73 5.83 43.32 -46.20
C HIS A 73 7.22 42.71 -46.37
N TYR A 74 7.26 41.43 -46.72
CA TYR A 74 8.50 40.70 -46.95
C TYR A 74 8.78 40.52 -48.44
N ASP A 75 10.06 40.64 -48.82
CA ASP A 75 10.53 40.24 -50.14
C ASP A 75 10.42 38.72 -50.32
N LEU A 76 10.22 38.26 -51.56
CA LEU A 76 9.97 36.85 -51.90
C LEU A 76 11.13 35.95 -51.44
N GLU A 77 12.37 36.40 -51.63
CA GLU A 77 13.58 35.67 -51.22
C GLU A 77 13.67 35.54 -49.69
N THR A 78 13.38 36.63 -48.96
CA THR A 78 13.38 36.62 -47.49
C THR A 78 12.29 35.69 -46.94
N LEU A 79 11.11 35.71 -47.56
CA LEU A 79 9.98 34.87 -47.14
C LEU A 79 10.26 33.37 -47.38
N GLN A 80 10.82 33.01 -48.54
CA GLN A 80 11.19 31.63 -48.85
C GLN A 80 12.27 31.11 -47.90
N ASN A 81 13.31 31.92 -47.64
CA ASN A 81 14.37 31.57 -46.70
C ASN A 81 13.84 31.42 -45.26
N ALA A 82 13.00 32.36 -44.80
CA ALA A 82 12.42 32.30 -43.45
C ALA A 82 11.50 31.09 -43.29
N LEU A 83 10.61 30.82 -44.25
CA LEU A 83 9.71 29.67 -44.20
C LEU A 83 10.47 28.34 -44.24
N GLY A 84 11.51 28.24 -45.06
CA GLY A 84 12.40 27.07 -45.08
C GLY A 84 13.06 26.84 -43.71
N ASN A 85 13.63 27.88 -43.11
CA ASN A 85 14.28 27.80 -41.80
C ASN A 85 13.29 27.48 -40.66
N LEU A 86 12.09 28.08 -40.69
CA LEU A 86 11.02 27.79 -39.72
C LEU A 86 10.57 26.34 -39.83
N THR A 87 10.44 25.83 -41.05
CA THR A 87 10.08 24.43 -41.30
C THR A 87 11.13 23.48 -40.74
N GLN A 88 12.42 23.73 -41.01
CA GLN A 88 13.52 22.96 -40.43
C GLN A 88 13.51 23.01 -38.90
N THR A 89 13.19 24.18 -38.32
CA THR A 89 13.12 24.37 -36.87
C THR A 89 12.01 23.52 -36.23
N VAL A 90 10.79 23.51 -36.80
CA VAL A 90 9.70 22.68 -36.25
C VAL A 90 9.99 21.19 -36.41
N VAL A 91 10.59 20.77 -37.53
CA VAL A 91 11.02 19.37 -37.71
C VAL A 91 12.05 18.97 -36.67
N ALA A 92 13.05 19.82 -36.39
CA ALA A 92 14.04 19.58 -35.35
C ALA A 92 13.40 19.49 -33.96
N VAL A 93 12.49 20.40 -33.63
CA VAL A 93 11.77 20.41 -32.35
C VAL A 93 10.88 19.20 -32.18
N LEU A 94 10.16 18.78 -33.22
CA LEU A 94 9.38 17.54 -33.22
C LEU A 94 10.31 16.34 -32.96
N GLY A 95 11.48 16.29 -33.59
CA GLY A 95 12.50 15.28 -33.33
C GLY A 95 12.92 15.26 -31.86
N ILE A 96 13.31 16.41 -31.30
CA ILE A 96 13.72 16.54 -29.89
C ILE A 96 12.60 16.11 -28.94
N VAL A 97 11.39 16.61 -29.14
CA VAL A 97 10.23 16.26 -28.31
C VAL A 97 9.96 14.77 -28.34
N THR A 98 9.98 14.17 -29.53
CA THR A 98 9.75 12.73 -29.69
C THR A 98 10.84 11.92 -28.99
N THR A 99 12.12 12.28 -29.16
CA THR A 99 13.24 11.58 -28.52
C THR A 99 13.21 11.72 -27.00
N VAL A 100 13.03 12.93 -26.46
CA VAL A 100 12.95 13.16 -25.02
C VAL A 100 11.78 12.39 -24.42
N VAL A 101 10.60 12.47 -25.02
CA VAL A 101 9.43 11.77 -24.51
C VAL A 101 9.60 10.26 -24.60
N ALA A 102 10.17 9.73 -25.70
CA ALA A 102 10.50 8.31 -25.81
C ALA A 102 11.44 7.85 -24.69
N ILE A 103 12.50 8.62 -24.40
CA ILE A 103 13.44 8.33 -23.30
C ILE A 103 12.73 8.35 -21.95
N VAL A 104 11.94 9.38 -21.65
CA VAL A 104 11.24 9.48 -20.36
C VAL A 104 10.22 8.35 -20.19
N VAL A 105 9.47 8.00 -21.24
CA VAL A 105 8.55 6.86 -21.23
C VAL A 105 9.32 5.54 -21.02
N GLN A 106 10.46 5.34 -21.69
CA GLN A 106 11.27 4.14 -21.55
C GLN A 106 11.89 4.00 -20.14
N LEU A 107 12.35 5.12 -19.56
CA LEU A 107 12.83 5.16 -18.18
C LEU A 107 11.71 4.82 -17.20
N ALA A 108 10.52 5.39 -17.39
CA ALA A 108 9.35 5.09 -16.56
C ALA A 108 8.88 3.63 -16.73
N ALA A 109 8.94 3.09 -17.95
CA ALA A 109 8.56 1.71 -18.24
C ALA A 109 9.51 0.70 -17.58
N THR A 110 10.81 0.98 -17.63
CA THR A 110 11.86 0.17 -16.97
C THR A 110 11.78 0.31 -15.45
N ARG A 111 11.52 1.52 -14.95
CA ARG A 111 11.50 1.80 -13.51
C ARG A 111 10.21 1.31 -12.83
N TYR A 112 9.05 1.45 -13.46
CA TYR A 112 7.77 1.22 -12.78
C TYR A 112 6.99 0.05 -13.35
N THR A 113 6.62 0.10 -14.63
CA THR A 113 5.91 -1.00 -15.30
C THR A 113 5.95 -0.82 -16.82
N PRO A 114 6.19 -1.90 -17.60
CA PRO A 114 6.17 -1.85 -19.06
C PRO A 114 4.86 -1.29 -19.65
N ARG A 115 3.75 -1.40 -18.90
CA ARG A 115 2.41 -0.93 -19.29
C ARG A 115 2.29 0.59 -19.39
N VAL A 116 3.24 1.34 -18.82
CA VAL A 116 3.33 2.81 -18.97
C VAL A 116 3.37 3.21 -20.45
N THR A 117 4.09 2.45 -21.27
CA THR A 117 4.20 2.71 -22.72
C THR A 117 2.84 2.59 -23.41
N GLU A 118 2.07 1.54 -23.10
CA GLU A 118 0.74 1.35 -23.67
C GLU A 118 -0.23 2.47 -23.25
N LEU A 119 -0.20 2.84 -21.96
CA LEU A 119 -0.98 3.96 -21.43
C LEU A 119 -0.63 5.27 -22.14
N PHE A 120 0.64 5.50 -22.44
CA PHE A 120 1.11 6.68 -23.14
C PHE A 120 0.52 6.77 -24.57
N PHE A 121 0.55 5.69 -25.34
CA PHE A 121 0.01 5.70 -26.71
C PHE A 121 -1.52 5.76 -26.77
N ARG A 122 -2.20 5.26 -25.74
CA ARG A 122 -3.67 5.30 -25.66
C ARG A 122 -4.22 6.66 -25.21
N GLU A 123 -3.36 7.53 -24.69
CA GLU A 123 -3.76 8.82 -24.14
C GLU A 123 -4.00 9.86 -25.25
N LYS A 124 -5.22 10.43 -25.26
CA LYS A 124 -5.66 11.35 -26.33
C LYS A 124 -4.79 12.61 -26.42
N THR A 125 -4.32 13.13 -25.29
CA THR A 125 -3.49 14.34 -25.24
C THR A 125 -2.18 14.15 -26.02
N ASN A 126 -1.53 12.99 -25.88
CA ASN A 126 -0.28 12.70 -26.59
C ASN A 126 -0.51 12.67 -28.10
N PHE A 127 -1.56 11.98 -28.54
CA PHE A 127 -1.93 11.92 -29.95
C PHE A 127 -2.25 13.31 -30.54
N VAL A 128 -3.00 14.13 -29.81
CA VAL A 128 -3.34 15.50 -30.23
C VAL A 128 -2.10 16.38 -30.35
N VAL A 129 -1.16 16.31 -29.39
CA VAL A 129 0.07 17.11 -29.43
C VAL A 129 0.98 16.66 -30.57
N PHE A 130 1.25 15.36 -30.72
CA PHE A 130 2.05 14.86 -31.86
C PHE A 130 1.40 15.16 -33.20
N GLY A 131 0.08 15.03 -33.30
CA GLY A 131 -0.70 15.41 -34.46
C GLY A 131 -0.53 16.91 -34.78
N PHE A 132 -0.62 17.78 -33.77
CA PHE A 132 -0.44 19.22 -33.93
C PHE A 132 0.96 19.57 -34.47
N PHE A 133 2.03 19.00 -33.91
CA PHE A 133 3.39 19.21 -34.42
C PHE A 133 3.54 18.71 -35.86
N THR A 134 3.05 17.51 -36.16
CA THR A 134 3.16 16.90 -37.50
C THR A 134 2.40 17.72 -38.55
N VAL A 135 1.15 18.10 -38.25
CA VAL A 135 0.34 18.94 -39.15
C VAL A 135 0.98 20.31 -39.35
N THR A 136 1.54 20.90 -38.30
CA THR A 136 2.26 22.19 -38.41
C THR A 136 3.50 22.07 -39.30
N CYS A 137 4.30 21.01 -39.17
CA CYS A 137 5.43 20.73 -40.05
C CYS A 137 4.99 20.60 -41.52
N VAL A 138 3.98 19.77 -41.78
CA VAL A 138 3.47 19.52 -43.13
C VAL A 138 2.91 20.80 -43.74
N LEU A 139 2.12 21.57 -42.98
CA LEU A 139 1.61 22.86 -43.41
C LEU A 139 2.75 23.83 -43.76
N ALA A 140 3.76 23.96 -42.90
CA ALA A 140 4.89 24.86 -43.13
C ALA A 140 5.67 24.48 -44.41
N LEU A 141 5.89 23.17 -44.63
CA LEU A 141 6.48 22.64 -45.88
C LEU A 141 5.64 23.02 -47.10
N TRP A 142 4.33 22.76 -47.08
CA TRP A 142 3.44 23.07 -48.21
C TRP A 142 3.34 24.57 -48.48
N VAL A 143 3.29 25.40 -47.44
CA VAL A 143 3.31 26.87 -47.58
C VAL A 143 4.64 27.32 -48.19
N SER A 144 5.77 26.74 -47.77
CA SER A 144 7.08 27.03 -48.37
C SER A 144 7.14 26.68 -49.85
N LEU A 145 6.49 25.59 -50.29
CA LEU A 145 6.41 25.21 -51.71
C LEU A 145 5.41 26.06 -52.51
N ALA A 146 4.35 26.55 -51.87
CA ALA A 146 3.32 27.37 -52.51
C ALA A 146 3.80 28.82 -52.77
N VAL A 147 4.83 29.28 -52.05
CA VAL A 147 5.44 30.59 -52.24
C VAL A 147 6.36 30.54 -53.47
N GLY A 148 5.88 31.02 -54.62
CA GLY A 148 6.63 31.08 -55.86
C GLY A 148 5.88 31.78 -57.01
N ASN A 149 6.61 32.17 -58.07
CA ASN A 149 6.09 32.73 -59.33
C ASN A 149 5.07 33.89 -59.18
N GLY A 150 5.37 34.85 -58.30
CA GLY A 150 4.57 36.08 -58.14
C GLY A 150 3.34 35.96 -57.25
N PHE A 151 3.07 34.78 -56.66
CA PHE A 151 1.98 34.59 -55.71
C PHE A 151 2.52 34.37 -54.28
N VAL A 152 2.16 35.26 -53.36
CA VAL A 152 2.49 35.15 -51.94
C VAL A 152 1.18 35.00 -51.13
N PRO A 153 0.84 33.78 -50.68
CA PRO A 153 -0.36 33.53 -49.89
C PRO A 153 -0.19 34.06 -48.45
N ARG A 154 -0.35 35.38 -48.26
CA ARG A 154 -0.09 36.07 -46.98
C ARG A 154 -0.82 35.45 -45.79
N VAL A 155 -2.07 35.00 -45.99
CA VAL A 155 -2.86 34.34 -44.93
C VAL A 155 -2.24 33.01 -44.51
N SER A 156 -1.83 32.18 -45.46
CA SER A 156 -1.20 30.88 -45.19
C SER A 156 0.16 31.04 -44.52
N VAL A 157 0.91 32.07 -44.92
CA VAL A 157 2.21 32.39 -44.34
C VAL A 157 2.06 32.88 -42.90
N ALA A 158 1.14 33.80 -42.64
CA ALA A 158 0.82 34.25 -41.29
C ALA A 158 0.35 33.08 -40.41
N ALA A 159 -0.53 32.23 -40.93
CA ALA A 159 -0.99 31.03 -40.22
C ALA A 159 0.18 30.06 -39.91
N ALA A 160 1.09 29.84 -40.86
CA ALA A 160 2.26 28.99 -40.65
C ALA A 160 3.18 29.56 -39.55
N VAL A 161 3.49 30.85 -39.58
CA VAL A 161 4.32 31.52 -38.55
C VAL A 161 3.68 31.43 -37.17
N ILE A 162 2.37 31.64 -37.07
CA ILE A 162 1.63 31.51 -35.80
C ILE A 162 1.69 30.07 -35.28
N LEU A 163 1.42 29.08 -36.14
CA LEU A 163 1.43 27.66 -35.74
C LEU A 163 2.83 27.19 -35.34
N VAL A 164 3.87 27.59 -36.08
CA VAL A 164 5.28 27.33 -35.73
C VAL A 164 5.61 27.93 -34.37
N THR A 165 5.26 29.19 -34.13
CA THR A 165 5.49 29.85 -32.83
C THR A 165 4.72 29.14 -31.72
N ALA A 166 3.45 28.77 -31.95
CA ALA A 166 2.65 28.03 -31.00
C ALA A 166 3.25 26.64 -30.69
N SER A 167 3.82 25.95 -31.68
CA SER A 167 4.49 24.66 -31.48
C SER A 167 5.72 24.76 -30.58
N LEU A 168 6.52 25.82 -30.73
CA LEU A 168 7.67 26.09 -29.87
C LEU A 168 7.23 26.35 -28.42
N LEU A 169 6.16 27.14 -28.25
CA LEU A 169 5.62 27.45 -26.92
C LEU A 169 4.93 26.24 -26.27
N LEU A 170 4.25 25.39 -27.05
CA LEU A 170 3.54 24.20 -26.57
C LEU A 170 4.48 23.09 -26.10
N MET A 171 5.73 23.09 -26.54
CA MET A 171 6.75 22.12 -26.11
C MET A 171 6.89 22.06 -24.58
N PHE A 172 7.02 23.22 -23.92
CA PHE A 172 7.21 23.28 -22.47
C PHE A 172 6.03 22.73 -21.65
N PRO A 173 4.77 23.17 -21.84
CA PRO A 173 3.62 22.59 -21.14
C PRO A 173 3.47 21.11 -21.45
N TYR A 174 3.83 20.66 -22.66
CA TYR A 174 3.79 19.24 -22.98
C TYR A 174 4.81 18.42 -22.19
N PHE A 175 6.06 18.88 -22.02
CA PHE A 175 7.01 18.17 -21.16
C PHE A 175 6.53 18.08 -19.72
N ILE A 176 5.99 19.16 -19.16
CA ILE A 176 5.44 19.12 -17.80
C ILE A 176 4.28 18.13 -17.72
N TYR A 177 3.39 18.14 -18.72
CA TYR A 177 2.32 17.17 -18.82
C TYR A 177 2.85 15.73 -18.85
N VAL A 178 3.89 15.43 -19.63
CA VAL A 178 4.46 14.08 -19.73
C VAL A 178 5.09 13.65 -18.40
N PHE A 179 5.85 14.51 -17.73
CA PHE A 179 6.40 14.18 -16.40
C PHE A 179 5.29 13.92 -15.37
N ASP A 180 4.25 14.75 -15.38
CA ASP A 180 3.09 14.59 -14.50
C ASP A 180 2.28 13.33 -14.83
N PHE A 181 2.17 13.01 -16.13
CA PHE A 181 1.51 11.81 -16.61
C PHE A 181 2.26 10.53 -16.22
N LEU A 182 3.59 10.59 -16.12
CA LEU A 182 4.44 9.45 -15.76
C LEU A 182 4.72 9.34 -14.26
N ASP A 183 4.18 10.27 -13.45
CA ASP A 183 4.26 10.21 -11.99
C ASP A 183 3.61 8.90 -11.47
N PRO A 184 4.38 8.04 -10.78
CA PRO A 184 3.92 6.74 -10.32
C PRO A 184 2.73 6.84 -9.35
N GLU A 185 2.67 7.87 -8.50
CA GLU A 185 1.53 8.04 -7.59
C GLU A 185 0.24 8.30 -8.37
N LYS A 186 0.31 9.09 -9.44
CA LYS A 186 -0.85 9.39 -10.29
C LYS A 186 -1.25 8.21 -11.16
N ILE A 187 -0.29 7.38 -11.57
CA ILE A 187 -0.57 6.14 -12.30
C ILE A 187 -1.38 5.20 -11.39
N VAL A 188 -0.91 4.97 -10.15
CA VAL A 188 -1.59 4.14 -9.15
C VAL A 188 -3.02 4.62 -8.91
N ILE A 189 -3.22 5.93 -8.66
CA ILE A 189 -4.56 6.50 -8.44
C ILE A 189 -5.45 6.34 -9.68
N ARG A 190 -4.92 6.58 -10.89
CA ARG A 190 -5.68 6.42 -12.14
C ARG A 190 -6.15 4.97 -12.34
N ILE A 191 -5.31 3.98 -12.02
CA ILE A 191 -5.67 2.57 -12.09
C ILE A 191 -6.82 2.25 -11.12
N GLN A 192 -6.74 2.72 -9.87
CA GLN A 192 -7.82 2.52 -8.90
C GLN A 192 -9.14 3.15 -9.35
N VAL A 193 -9.09 4.40 -9.83
CA VAL A 193 -10.29 5.11 -10.31
C VAL A 193 -10.91 4.38 -11.51
N LYS A 194 -10.09 3.88 -12.46
CA LYS A 194 -10.58 3.06 -13.57
C LYS A 194 -11.30 1.80 -13.07
N ALA A 195 -10.71 1.09 -12.11
CA ALA A 195 -11.31 -0.10 -11.52
C ALA A 195 -12.68 0.18 -10.86
N PHE A 196 -12.80 1.27 -10.10
CA PHE A 196 -14.07 1.65 -9.47
C PHE A 196 -15.12 2.13 -10.47
N ASN A 197 -14.71 2.88 -11.50
CA ASN A 197 -15.64 3.36 -12.51
C ASN A 197 -16.20 2.20 -13.36
N ALA A 198 -15.48 1.08 -13.47
CA ALA A 198 -16.00 -0.11 -14.14
C ALA A 198 -17.15 -0.77 -13.39
N THR A 199 -17.15 -0.72 -12.05
CA THR A 199 -18.22 -1.31 -11.23
C THR A 199 -19.37 -0.34 -10.96
N GLU A 200 -19.23 0.95 -11.30
CA GLU A 200 -20.29 1.95 -11.14
C GLU A 200 -21.38 1.80 -12.22
N LYS A 201 -22.64 1.61 -11.80
CA LYS A 201 -23.82 1.46 -12.68
C LYS A 201 -23.62 0.36 -13.73
N LEU A 202 -23.15 -0.80 -13.25
CA LEU A 202 -22.85 -1.94 -14.09
C LEU A 202 -24.10 -2.45 -14.82
N ARG A 203 -23.99 -2.57 -16.15
CA ARG A 203 -25.04 -3.12 -17.02
C ARG A 203 -24.69 -4.57 -17.40
N PRO A 204 -25.67 -5.47 -17.60
CA PRO A 204 -25.43 -6.87 -17.90
C PRO A 204 -24.46 -7.09 -19.08
N GLU A 205 -24.57 -6.29 -20.14
CA GLU A 205 -23.76 -6.46 -21.35
C GLU A 205 -22.29 -6.04 -21.18
N ARG A 206 -21.95 -5.42 -20.04
CA ARG A 206 -20.61 -4.90 -19.73
C ARG A 206 -19.93 -5.63 -18.58
N ILE A 207 -20.55 -6.65 -18.01
CA ILE A 207 -20.02 -7.37 -16.85
C ILE A 207 -18.65 -7.97 -17.14
N GLU A 208 -18.51 -8.69 -18.25
CA GLU A 208 -17.24 -9.34 -18.63
C GLU A 208 -16.11 -8.29 -18.83
N GLN A 209 -16.40 -7.20 -19.54
CA GLN A 209 -15.44 -6.09 -19.73
C GLN A 209 -15.04 -5.43 -18.41
N ALA A 210 -15.99 -5.28 -17.48
CA ALA A 210 -15.72 -4.71 -16.17
C ALA A 210 -14.92 -5.66 -15.27
N GLN A 211 -15.17 -6.97 -15.37
CA GLN A 211 -14.41 -8.02 -14.69
C GLN A 211 -12.96 -8.03 -15.17
N GLU A 212 -12.74 -8.02 -16.50
CA GLU A 212 -11.41 -7.89 -17.13
C GLU A 212 -10.69 -6.63 -16.64
N LEU A 213 -11.36 -5.48 -16.64
CA LEU A 213 -10.75 -4.23 -16.20
C LEU A 213 -10.37 -4.28 -14.72
N MET A 214 -11.23 -4.87 -13.87
CA MET A 214 -10.97 -5.01 -12.43
C MET A 214 -9.76 -5.92 -12.18
N LEU A 215 -9.74 -7.10 -12.83
CA LEU A 215 -8.63 -8.04 -12.75
C LEU A 215 -7.31 -7.40 -13.21
N THR A 216 -7.33 -6.79 -14.39
CA THR A 216 -6.16 -6.10 -14.96
C THR A 216 -5.69 -4.98 -14.04
N SER A 217 -6.60 -4.22 -13.43
CA SER A 217 -6.23 -3.14 -12.51
C SER A 217 -5.54 -3.66 -11.24
N ILE A 218 -6.03 -4.77 -10.68
CA ILE A 218 -5.40 -5.44 -9.54
C ILE A 218 -3.99 -5.94 -9.92
N GLU A 219 -3.85 -6.55 -11.09
CA GLU A 219 -2.55 -7.00 -11.60
C GLU A 219 -1.58 -5.85 -11.82
N GLN A 220 -2.02 -4.75 -12.45
CA GLN A 220 -1.17 -3.58 -12.66
C GLN A 220 -0.64 -3.00 -11.34
N LEU A 221 -1.49 -2.90 -10.31
CA LEU A 221 -1.07 -2.41 -9.00
C LEU A 221 -0.09 -3.38 -8.33
N ALA A 222 -0.30 -4.69 -8.46
CA ALA A 222 0.60 -5.70 -7.93
C ALA A 222 1.95 -5.70 -8.65
N ASP A 223 1.98 -5.55 -9.97
CA ASP A 223 3.20 -5.48 -10.77
C ASP A 223 4.03 -4.25 -10.37
N ILE A 224 3.39 -3.08 -10.23
CA ILE A 224 4.06 -1.86 -9.75
C ILE A 224 4.64 -2.10 -8.35
N ALA A 225 3.90 -2.75 -7.46
CA ALA A 225 4.39 -3.08 -6.12
C ALA A 225 5.62 -4.02 -6.17
N LEU A 226 5.58 -5.06 -6.99
CA LEU A 226 6.69 -6.02 -7.14
C LEU A 226 7.93 -5.36 -7.74
N THR A 227 7.79 -4.62 -8.85
CA THR A 227 8.89 -3.92 -9.50
C THR A 227 9.50 -2.87 -8.58
N ALA A 228 8.68 -2.07 -7.89
CA ALA A 228 9.16 -1.08 -6.92
C ALA A 228 9.84 -1.74 -5.71
N THR A 229 9.34 -2.90 -5.25
CA THR A 229 9.98 -3.68 -4.17
C THR A 229 11.35 -4.19 -4.60
N SER A 230 11.46 -4.74 -5.81
CA SER A 230 12.72 -5.22 -6.40
C SER A 230 13.74 -4.08 -6.55
N GLN A 231 13.28 -2.87 -6.90
CA GLN A 231 14.12 -1.67 -7.00
C GLN A 231 14.37 -0.96 -5.66
N GLN A 232 13.91 -1.52 -4.54
CA GLN A 232 14.01 -0.93 -3.20
C GLN A 232 13.38 0.47 -3.05
N ASP A 233 12.44 0.83 -3.93
CA ASP A 233 11.65 2.06 -3.81
C ASP A 233 10.51 1.83 -2.80
N LYS A 234 10.82 2.05 -1.52
CA LYS A 234 9.88 1.84 -0.41
C LYS A 234 8.61 2.68 -0.55
N ILE A 235 8.71 3.90 -1.08
CA ILE A 235 7.56 4.81 -1.16
C ILE A 235 6.55 4.27 -2.18
N ILE A 236 7.00 4.01 -3.41
CA ILE A 236 6.11 3.57 -4.48
C ILE A 236 5.55 2.18 -4.18
N SER A 237 6.38 1.25 -3.69
CA SER A 237 5.92 -0.10 -3.33
C SER A 237 4.85 -0.07 -2.24
N CYS A 238 5.05 0.70 -1.15
CA CYS A 238 4.04 0.87 -0.11
C CYS A 238 2.75 1.50 -0.65
N ARG A 239 2.87 2.51 -1.53
CA ARG A 239 1.71 3.18 -2.16
C ARG A 239 0.90 2.23 -3.03
N ALA A 240 1.54 1.41 -3.84
CA ALA A 240 0.87 0.44 -4.71
C ALA A 240 0.18 -0.67 -3.89
N VAL A 241 0.83 -1.16 -2.83
CA VAL A 241 0.24 -2.12 -1.89
C VAL A 241 -0.93 -1.52 -1.11
N ASP A 242 -0.83 -0.25 -0.68
CA ASP A 242 -1.96 0.45 -0.06
C ASP A 242 -3.11 0.70 -1.05
N ALA A 243 -2.80 0.93 -2.32
CA ALA A 243 -3.81 1.09 -3.34
C ALA A 243 -4.65 -0.18 -3.55
N LEU A 244 -4.03 -1.36 -3.48
CA LEU A 244 -4.75 -2.64 -3.45
C LEU A 244 -5.67 -2.74 -2.23
N ARG A 245 -5.24 -2.28 -1.05
CA ARG A 245 -6.09 -2.24 0.17
C ARG A 245 -7.31 -1.37 -0.06
N VAL A 246 -7.11 -0.14 -0.53
CA VAL A 246 -8.21 0.82 -0.77
C VAL A 246 -9.21 0.24 -1.77
N LEU A 247 -8.72 -0.41 -2.83
CA LEU A 247 -9.53 -1.12 -3.82
C LEU A 247 -10.36 -2.24 -3.18
N ALA A 248 -9.72 -3.18 -2.47
CA ALA A 248 -10.40 -4.31 -1.85
C ALA A 248 -11.40 -3.88 -0.76
N VAL A 249 -11.04 -2.92 0.09
CA VAL A 249 -11.90 -2.40 1.17
C VAL A 249 -13.13 -1.71 0.59
N ARG A 250 -12.94 -0.80 -0.38
CA ARG A 250 -14.07 -0.08 -0.98
C ARG A 250 -14.97 -1.02 -1.77
N TYR A 251 -14.40 -1.98 -2.50
CA TYR A 251 -15.16 -3.03 -3.17
C TYR A 251 -15.98 -3.86 -2.18
N THR A 252 -15.37 -4.36 -1.10
CA THR A 252 -16.05 -5.22 -0.11
C THR A 252 -17.24 -4.53 0.56
N ARG A 253 -17.19 -3.20 0.70
CA ARG A 253 -18.31 -2.39 1.22
C ARG A 253 -19.45 -2.20 0.21
N ALA A 254 -19.16 -2.22 -1.09
CA ALA A 254 -20.13 -1.89 -2.14
C ALA A 254 -20.61 -3.11 -2.94
N LYS A 255 -19.99 -4.29 -2.76
CA LYS A 255 -20.27 -5.46 -3.61
C LYS A 255 -21.70 -6.00 -3.49
N SER A 256 -22.41 -5.70 -2.40
CA SER A 256 -23.83 -6.05 -2.25
C SER A 256 -24.73 -5.43 -3.31
N ASP A 257 -24.28 -4.34 -3.92
CA ASP A 257 -25.05 -3.58 -4.92
C ASP A 257 -24.79 -4.09 -6.35
N LEU A 258 -23.92 -5.09 -6.52
CA LEU A 258 -23.55 -5.64 -7.83
C LEU A 258 -24.49 -6.79 -8.26
N PRO A 259 -24.73 -6.95 -9.57
CA PRO A 259 -25.54 -8.06 -10.08
C PRO A 259 -24.88 -9.42 -9.79
N LEU A 260 -25.68 -10.48 -9.65
CA LEU A 260 -25.16 -11.82 -9.31
C LEU A 260 -24.16 -12.35 -10.35
N ASP A 261 -24.40 -12.10 -11.64
CA ASP A 261 -23.53 -12.51 -12.75
C ASP A 261 -22.12 -11.90 -12.64
N TRP A 262 -21.93 -10.81 -11.87
CA TRP A 262 -20.59 -10.27 -11.59
C TRP A 262 -19.69 -11.25 -10.85
N PHE A 263 -20.27 -12.17 -10.07
CA PHE A 263 -19.52 -13.10 -9.24
C PHE A 263 -19.15 -14.39 -9.98
N ASP A 264 -19.68 -14.60 -11.17
CA ASP A 264 -19.34 -15.75 -12.01
C ASP A 264 -17.92 -15.62 -12.53
N VAL A 265 -17.17 -16.72 -12.39
CA VAL A 265 -15.80 -16.85 -12.91
C VAL A 265 -15.90 -17.52 -14.28
N GLY A 266 -16.15 -16.71 -15.31
CA GLY A 266 -16.27 -17.14 -16.71
C GLY A 266 -15.40 -16.31 -17.66
N GLY A 267 -15.38 -16.68 -18.94
CA GLY A 267 -14.65 -15.94 -19.97
C GLY A 267 -13.15 -15.79 -19.65
N GLN A 268 -12.63 -14.58 -19.81
CA GLN A 268 -11.23 -14.25 -19.55
C GLN A 268 -10.76 -14.45 -18.09
N LEU A 269 -11.66 -14.38 -17.10
CA LEU A 269 -11.30 -14.68 -15.71
C LEU A 269 -10.82 -16.13 -15.58
N ASN A 270 -11.45 -17.05 -16.31
CA ASN A 270 -11.07 -18.46 -16.31
C ASN A 270 -9.80 -18.73 -17.15
N GLU A 271 -9.41 -17.80 -18.02
CA GLU A 271 -8.14 -17.87 -18.75
C GLU A 271 -6.95 -17.42 -17.90
N ASN A 272 -7.20 -16.68 -16.82
CA ASN A 272 -6.14 -16.19 -15.96
C ASN A 272 -5.48 -17.35 -15.17
N PRO A 273 -4.13 -17.44 -15.15
CA PRO A 273 -3.40 -18.53 -14.50
C PRO A 273 -3.75 -18.74 -13.03
N ASP A 274 -4.07 -17.66 -12.31
CA ASP A 274 -4.44 -17.74 -10.90
C ASP A 274 -5.71 -18.60 -10.74
N PHE A 275 -6.72 -18.43 -11.61
CA PHE A 275 -7.96 -19.20 -11.56
C PHE A 275 -7.82 -20.59 -12.19
N GLN A 276 -7.03 -20.76 -13.25
CA GLN A 276 -6.77 -22.08 -13.84
C GLN A 276 -6.08 -23.04 -12.88
N SER A 277 -5.27 -22.52 -11.96
CA SER A 277 -4.58 -23.33 -10.95
C SER A 277 -5.53 -23.90 -9.88
N LEU A 278 -6.76 -23.37 -9.78
CA LEU A 278 -7.74 -23.80 -8.80
C LEU A 278 -8.50 -25.05 -9.25
N SER A 279 -8.85 -25.91 -8.29
CA SER A 279 -9.79 -26.99 -8.55
C SER A 279 -11.18 -26.42 -8.89
N ALA A 280 -11.96 -27.14 -9.69
CA ALA A 280 -13.31 -26.73 -10.03
C ALA A 280 -14.20 -26.48 -8.79
N GLU A 281 -13.95 -27.20 -7.69
CA GLU A 281 -14.64 -26.98 -6.42
C GLU A 281 -14.24 -25.67 -5.75
N ALA A 282 -12.95 -25.31 -5.78
CA ALA A 282 -12.47 -24.04 -5.25
C ALA A 282 -13.03 -22.84 -6.03
N VAL A 283 -13.12 -22.95 -7.36
CA VAL A 283 -13.78 -21.93 -8.20
C VAL A 283 -15.26 -21.81 -7.84
N ARG A 284 -15.98 -22.93 -7.70
CA ARG A 284 -17.38 -22.91 -7.24
C ARG A 284 -17.53 -22.24 -5.87
N ASP A 285 -16.64 -22.50 -4.91
CA ASP A 285 -16.66 -21.85 -3.59
C ASP A 285 -16.42 -20.34 -3.66
N LEU A 286 -15.62 -19.86 -4.62
CA LEU A 286 -15.40 -18.43 -4.85
C LEU A 286 -16.65 -17.74 -5.41
N VAL A 287 -17.32 -18.37 -6.38
CA VAL A 287 -18.56 -17.89 -6.99
C VAL A 287 -19.68 -17.87 -5.95
N LEU A 288 -19.96 -19.01 -5.31
CA LEU A 288 -21.05 -19.16 -4.34
C LEU A 288 -20.95 -18.19 -3.17
N LYS A 289 -19.73 -17.94 -2.69
CA LYS A 289 -19.50 -17.03 -1.57
C LYS A 289 -19.17 -15.60 -2.02
N GLN A 290 -19.19 -15.30 -3.32
CA GLN A 290 -19.03 -13.96 -3.90
C GLN A 290 -17.73 -13.25 -3.50
N ARG A 291 -16.58 -13.90 -3.73
CA ARG A 291 -15.26 -13.44 -3.22
C ARG A 291 -14.12 -13.44 -4.24
N TRP A 292 -14.40 -13.50 -5.54
CA TRP A 292 -13.33 -13.62 -6.52
C TRP A 292 -12.36 -12.42 -6.46
N VAL A 293 -12.86 -11.20 -6.29
CA VAL A 293 -12.02 -9.98 -6.19
C VAL A 293 -11.13 -9.99 -4.94
N GLU A 294 -11.71 -10.26 -3.76
CA GLU A 294 -10.95 -10.32 -2.52
C GLU A 294 -9.90 -11.43 -2.57
N TRP A 295 -10.23 -12.57 -3.19
CA TRP A 295 -9.30 -13.66 -3.44
C TRP A 295 -8.14 -13.21 -4.33
N THR A 296 -8.41 -12.54 -5.46
CA THR A 296 -7.36 -12.05 -6.36
C THR A 296 -6.43 -11.07 -5.65
N VAL A 297 -6.96 -10.10 -4.89
CA VAL A 297 -6.12 -9.14 -4.15
C VAL A 297 -5.26 -9.85 -3.10
N LEU A 298 -5.84 -10.75 -2.31
CA LEU A 298 -5.09 -11.51 -1.30
C LEU A 298 -4.04 -12.43 -1.93
N ARG A 299 -4.33 -12.98 -3.13
CA ARG A 299 -3.36 -13.77 -3.89
C ARG A 299 -2.18 -12.92 -4.35
N LYS A 300 -2.42 -11.70 -4.86
CA LYS A 300 -1.33 -10.77 -5.20
C LYS A 300 -0.53 -10.34 -3.96
N TYR A 301 -1.18 -10.11 -2.82
CA TYR A 301 -0.49 -9.91 -1.55
C TYR A 301 0.40 -11.08 -1.17
N GLN A 302 -0.05 -12.33 -1.34
CA GLN A 302 0.79 -13.49 -1.06
C GLN A 302 2.05 -13.50 -1.94
N THR A 303 1.94 -13.17 -3.23
CA THR A 303 3.10 -13.08 -4.12
C THR A 303 4.08 -12.02 -3.64
N ILE A 304 3.61 -10.80 -3.37
CA ILE A 304 4.45 -9.69 -2.88
C ILE A 304 5.06 -10.03 -1.50
N TYR A 305 4.28 -10.67 -0.63
CA TYR A 305 4.72 -11.11 0.69
C TYR A 305 5.90 -12.08 0.59
N ASN A 306 5.79 -13.09 -0.26
CA ASN A 306 6.84 -14.09 -0.43
C ASN A 306 8.11 -13.52 -1.05
N GLU A 307 7.97 -12.56 -1.98
CA GLU A 307 9.10 -11.85 -2.60
C GLU A 307 9.84 -10.98 -1.58
N ALA A 308 9.10 -10.28 -0.72
CA ALA A 308 9.65 -9.43 0.34
C ALA A 308 10.20 -10.21 1.54
N LEU A 309 9.85 -11.49 1.69
CA LEU A 309 10.17 -12.26 2.89
C LEU A 309 11.69 -12.46 3.02
N GLY A 310 12.26 -11.90 4.09
CA GLY A 310 13.69 -11.92 4.41
C GLY A 310 14.50 -10.76 3.81
N THR A 311 13.95 -10.03 2.83
CA THR A 311 14.62 -8.89 2.18
C THR A 311 14.01 -7.55 2.58
N ASN A 312 12.70 -7.49 2.78
CA ASN A 312 11.96 -6.27 3.12
C ASN A 312 10.82 -6.55 4.13
N PRO A 313 11.14 -6.77 5.42
CA PRO A 313 10.14 -7.08 6.45
C PRO A 313 9.05 -6.01 6.63
N ASP A 314 9.36 -4.74 6.33
CA ASP A 314 8.39 -3.63 6.39
C ASP A 314 7.20 -3.88 5.44
N MET A 315 7.47 -4.47 4.27
CA MET A 315 6.43 -4.82 3.29
C MET A 315 5.53 -5.94 3.79
N ASN A 316 6.12 -6.98 4.42
CA ASN A 316 5.35 -8.05 5.05
C ASN A 316 4.43 -7.51 6.15
N TYR A 317 4.92 -6.54 6.93
CA TYR A 317 4.12 -5.87 7.95
C TYR A 317 2.96 -5.07 7.35
N LEU A 318 3.23 -4.28 6.30
CA LEU A 318 2.19 -3.53 5.58
C LEU A 318 1.11 -4.45 5.00
N ILE A 319 1.50 -5.58 4.40
CA ILE A 319 0.54 -6.58 3.89
C ILE A 319 -0.31 -7.14 5.03
N GLY A 320 0.28 -7.42 6.20
CA GLY A 320 -0.46 -7.82 7.39
C GLY A 320 -1.49 -6.78 7.83
N ILE A 321 -1.12 -5.49 7.88
CA ILE A 321 -2.03 -4.38 8.20
C ILE A 321 -3.16 -4.27 7.17
N ASN A 322 -2.83 -4.38 5.88
CA ASN A 322 -3.80 -4.24 4.80
C ASN A 322 -4.78 -5.42 4.76
N THR A 323 -4.30 -6.63 5.04
CA THR A 323 -5.10 -7.85 5.16
C THR A 323 -6.03 -7.76 6.38
N ARG A 324 -5.54 -7.25 7.52
CA ARG A 324 -6.37 -6.95 8.69
C ARG A 324 -7.48 -5.96 8.37
N SER A 325 -7.14 -4.87 7.66
CA SER A 325 -8.11 -3.83 7.27
C SER A 325 -9.24 -4.41 6.40
N LEU A 326 -8.92 -5.33 5.49
CA LEU A 326 -9.93 -6.06 4.71
C LEU A 326 -10.79 -6.96 5.61
N GLY A 327 -10.18 -7.65 6.58
CA GLY A 327 -10.89 -8.48 7.56
C GLY A 327 -11.85 -7.71 8.45
N GLU A 328 -11.44 -6.56 8.97
CA GLU A 328 -12.29 -5.66 9.77
C GLU A 328 -13.52 -5.22 8.98
N VAL A 329 -13.34 -4.84 7.71
CA VAL A 329 -14.44 -4.45 6.83
C VAL A 329 -15.35 -5.64 6.51
N ALA A 330 -14.78 -6.83 6.31
CA ALA A 330 -15.56 -8.04 6.09
C ALA A 330 -16.39 -8.44 7.32
N LEU A 331 -15.89 -8.21 8.53
CA LEU A 331 -16.64 -8.39 9.77
C LEU A 331 -17.81 -7.39 9.87
N ASP A 332 -17.55 -6.11 9.57
CA ASP A 332 -18.55 -5.03 9.62
C ASP A 332 -19.67 -5.21 8.59
N SER A 333 -19.36 -5.73 7.40
CA SER A 333 -20.34 -5.96 6.31
C SER A 333 -20.89 -7.38 6.25
N GLU A 334 -20.57 -8.24 7.23
CA GLU A 334 -20.90 -9.67 7.27
C GLU A 334 -20.51 -10.43 5.98
N SER A 335 -19.45 -9.96 5.31
CA SER A 335 -18.93 -10.57 4.10
C SER A 335 -18.26 -11.90 4.39
N MET A 336 -18.55 -12.90 3.55
CA MET A 336 -17.87 -14.21 3.57
C MET A 336 -16.36 -14.11 3.28
N ALA A 337 -15.85 -12.93 2.90
CA ALA A 337 -14.43 -12.66 2.68
C ALA A 337 -13.57 -12.88 3.94
N ILE A 338 -14.16 -12.82 5.14
CA ILE A 338 -13.44 -13.07 6.39
C ILE A 338 -12.74 -14.45 6.41
N GLY A 339 -13.37 -15.48 5.83
CA GLY A 339 -12.77 -16.81 5.73
C GLY A 339 -11.55 -16.85 4.81
N LEU A 340 -11.46 -15.97 3.79
CA LEU A 340 -10.25 -15.83 2.98
C LEU A 340 -9.16 -15.11 3.78
N VAL A 341 -9.50 -14.03 4.47
CA VAL A 341 -8.54 -13.27 5.29
C VAL A 341 -7.84 -14.18 6.30
N VAL A 342 -8.60 -15.02 7.01
CA VAL A 342 -8.08 -16.05 7.93
C VAL A 342 -7.13 -17.02 7.23
N LYS A 343 -7.54 -17.58 6.07
CA LYS A 343 -6.68 -18.49 5.28
C LYS A 343 -5.37 -17.83 4.85
N PHE A 344 -5.40 -16.57 4.45
CA PHE A 344 -4.20 -15.86 4.02
C PHE A 344 -3.30 -15.48 5.21
N PHE A 345 -3.82 -15.10 6.37
CA PHE A 345 -3.02 -14.97 7.59
C PHE A 345 -2.30 -16.28 7.95
N ASN A 346 -3.02 -17.41 7.91
CA ASN A 346 -2.45 -18.73 8.11
C ASN A 346 -1.35 -19.03 7.07
N THR A 347 -1.56 -18.63 5.82
CA THR A 347 -0.58 -18.80 4.73
C THR A 347 0.68 -17.97 4.98
N TYR A 348 0.55 -16.72 5.42
CA TYR A 348 1.68 -15.85 5.76
C TYR A 348 2.46 -16.41 6.94
N LEU A 349 1.78 -16.86 8.01
CA LEU A 349 2.42 -17.47 9.17
C LEU A 349 3.22 -18.71 8.78
N ARG A 350 2.63 -19.62 8.00
CA ARG A 350 3.34 -20.81 7.52
C ARG A 350 4.58 -20.45 6.70
N ALA A 351 4.47 -19.53 5.75
CA ALA A 351 5.61 -19.11 4.93
C ALA A 351 6.73 -18.49 5.79
N THR A 352 6.35 -17.70 6.80
CA THR A 352 7.28 -16.99 7.68
C THR A 352 7.99 -17.92 8.65
N ILE A 353 7.26 -18.84 9.28
CA ILE A 353 7.81 -19.86 10.18
C ILE A 353 8.75 -20.78 9.42
N ASN A 354 8.34 -21.28 8.24
CA ASN A 354 9.19 -22.14 7.42
C ASN A 354 10.51 -21.47 6.97
N ARG A 355 10.58 -20.14 6.92
CA ARG A 355 11.81 -19.39 6.65
C ARG A 355 12.59 -18.98 7.91
N GLY A 356 12.08 -19.24 9.11
CA GLY A 356 12.73 -18.84 10.36
C GLY A 356 12.68 -17.34 10.65
N GLU A 357 11.77 -16.60 10.00
CA GLU A 357 11.70 -15.13 10.06
C GLU A 357 10.98 -14.64 11.33
N VAL A 358 11.68 -14.69 12.48
CA VAL A 358 11.11 -14.43 13.82
C VAL A 358 10.43 -13.05 13.93
N ARG A 359 11.10 -11.97 13.48
CA ARG A 359 10.55 -10.60 13.57
C ARG A 359 9.28 -10.44 12.73
N THR A 360 9.27 -11.04 11.54
CA THR A 360 8.11 -11.01 10.64
C THR A 360 6.96 -11.83 11.25
N ALA A 361 7.24 -12.99 11.85
CA ALA A 361 6.22 -13.81 12.52
C ALA A 361 5.59 -13.04 13.68
N TYR A 362 6.42 -12.39 14.50
CA TYR A 362 5.99 -11.50 15.57
C TYR A 362 5.06 -10.39 15.03
N ASN A 363 5.39 -9.76 13.90
CA ASN A 363 4.55 -8.70 13.35
C ASN A 363 3.24 -9.20 12.73
N VAL A 364 3.24 -10.35 12.06
CA VAL A 364 2.03 -10.96 11.49
C VAL A 364 1.08 -11.46 12.57
N LEU A 365 1.59 -12.15 13.61
CA LEU A 365 0.80 -12.57 14.77
C LEU A 365 0.10 -11.39 15.44
N HIS A 366 0.78 -10.23 15.50
CA HIS A 366 0.18 -9.03 16.06
C HIS A 366 -1.06 -8.58 15.28
N GLN A 367 -0.93 -8.50 13.95
CA GLN A 367 -2.03 -8.08 13.08
C GLN A 367 -3.17 -9.10 13.10
N TYR A 368 -2.84 -10.39 13.18
CA TYR A 368 -3.84 -11.45 13.28
C TYR A 368 -4.59 -11.38 14.62
N ARG A 369 -3.88 -11.15 15.74
CA ARG A 369 -4.51 -10.94 17.05
C ARG A 369 -5.46 -9.75 17.03
N LEU A 370 -5.06 -8.62 16.44
CA LEU A 370 -5.93 -7.44 16.32
C LEU A 370 -7.20 -7.72 15.50
N LEU A 371 -7.11 -8.58 14.46
CA LEU A 371 -8.29 -9.06 13.74
C LEU A 371 -9.22 -9.87 14.65
N VAL A 372 -8.67 -10.78 15.47
CA VAL A 372 -9.48 -11.57 16.41
C VAL A 372 -10.12 -10.68 17.48
N GLU A 373 -9.41 -9.66 17.99
CA GLU A 373 -10.02 -8.66 18.87
C GLU A 373 -11.17 -7.91 18.20
N ALA A 374 -11.07 -7.62 16.90
CA ALA A 374 -12.18 -7.05 16.13
C ALA A 374 -13.34 -8.04 16.01
N ALA A 375 -13.07 -9.33 15.79
CA ALA A 375 -14.09 -10.39 15.75
C ALA A 375 -14.79 -10.58 17.11
N ILE A 376 -14.05 -10.46 18.23
CA ILE A 376 -14.61 -10.45 19.60
C ILE A 376 -15.55 -9.26 19.78
N ARG A 377 -15.13 -8.05 19.38
CA ARG A 377 -15.99 -6.85 19.43
C ARG A 377 -17.24 -6.98 18.57
N ALA A 378 -17.14 -7.70 17.44
CA ALA A 378 -18.25 -7.99 16.54
C ALA A 378 -19.09 -9.22 16.97
N GLY A 379 -18.79 -9.85 18.11
CA GLY A 379 -19.55 -10.98 18.66
C GLY A 379 -19.49 -12.27 17.83
N LYS A 380 -18.40 -12.50 17.06
CA LYS A 380 -18.28 -13.69 16.18
C LYS A 380 -17.84 -14.94 16.97
N GLU A 381 -18.76 -15.52 17.74
CA GLU A 381 -18.49 -16.63 18.68
C GLU A 381 -17.90 -17.90 18.06
N LYS A 382 -18.15 -18.19 16.79
CA LYS A 382 -17.59 -19.38 16.10
C LYS A 382 -16.20 -19.13 15.52
N LEU A 383 -15.96 -17.91 15.04
CA LEU A 383 -14.72 -17.56 14.34
C LEU A 383 -13.54 -17.39 15.31
N VAL A 384 -13.80 -16.85 16.50
CA VAL A 384 -12.78 -16.59 17.53
C VAL A 384 -12.07 -17.88 17.97
N PRO A 385 -12.76 -18.96 18.39
CA PRO A 385 -12.09 -20.20 18.77
C PRO A 385 -11.45 -20.93 17.57
N GLU A 386 -12.04 -20.84 16.38
CA GLU A 386 -11.42 -21.37 15.16
C GLU A 386 -10.03 -20.75 14.93
N ILE A 387 -9.92 -19.41 15.01
CA ILE A 387 -8.64 -18.73 14.86
C ILE A 387 -7.68 -19.05 16.03
N ALA A 388 -8.19 -19.18 17.26
CA ALA A 388 -7.37 -19.58 18.41
C ALA A 388 -6.70 -20.95 18.20
N SER A 389 -7.40 -21.91 17.59
CA SER A 389 -6.80 -23.20 17.22
C SER A 389 -5.65 -23.08 16.23
N TYR A 390 -5.71 -22.12 15.30
CA TYR A 390 -4.60 -21.83 14.40
C TYR A 390 -3.40 -21.19 15.11
N PHE A 391 -3.64 -20.31 16.09
CA PHE A 391 -2.58 -19.78 16.94
C PHE A 391 -1.85 -20.93 17.64
N ARG A 392 -2.58 -21.83 18.32
CA ARG A 392 -1.98 -23.02 18.96
C ARG A 392 -1.15 -23.83 17.96
N TYR A 393 -1.76 -24.21 16.83
CA TYR A 393 -1.11 -25.02 15.81
C TYR A 393 0.20 -24.38 15.31
N TYR A 394 0.20 -23.08 14.97
CA TYR A 394 1.41 -22.40 14.50
C TYR A 394 2.43 -22.17 15.61
N GLY A 395 1.99 -22.00 16.87
CA GLY A 395 2.88 -21.93 18.02
C GLY A 395 3.63 -23.25 18.27
N GLN A 396 2.95 -24.39 18.12
CA GLN A 396 3.54 -25.74 18.18
C GLN A 396 4.49 -25.99 17.01
N VAL A 397 4.09 -25.65 15.78
CA VAL A 397 4.97 -25.76 14.60
C VAL A 397 6.24 -24.89 14.77
N ALA A 398 6.11 -23.68 15.31
CA ALA A 398 7.25 -22.82 15.59
C ALA A 398 8.17 -23.43 16.66
N HIS A 399 7.60 -24.03 17.71
CA HIS A 399 8.36 -24.71 18.76
C HIS A 399 9.16 -25.90 18.20
N ALA A 400 8.52 -26.74 17.39
CA ALA A 400 9.16 -27.88 16.73
C ALA A 400 10.31 -27.47 15.79
N GLN A 401 10.28 -26.25 15.25
CA GLN A 401 11.35 -25.67 14.43
C GLN A 401 12.40 -24.89 15.24
N GLY A 402 12.34 -24.90 16.57
CA GLY A 402 13.29 -24.19 17.44
C GLY A 402 13.05 -22.68 17.57
N LEU A 403 11.92 -22.16 17.08
CA LEU A 403 11.55 -20.74 17.13
C LEU A 403 10.81 -20.39 18.43
N GLY A 404 11.43 -20.65 19.59
CA GLY A 404 10.79 -20.52 20.91
C GLY A 404 10.13 -19.17 21.16
N PHE A 405 10.76 -18.06 20.74
CA PHE A 405 10.18 -16.71 20.88
C PHE A 405 8.84 -16.53 20.14
N VAL A 406 8.64 -17.21 19.00
CA VAL A 406 7.37 -17.16 18.25
C VAL A 406 6.28 -17.93 19.00
N THR A 407 6.64 -19.07 19.63
CA THR A 407 5.75 -19.83 20.51
C THR A 407 5.35 -19.01 21.73
N GLU A 408 6.30 -18.34 22.39
CA GLU A 408 6.01 -17.43 23.50
C GLU A 408 5.10 -16.28 23.07
N THR A 409 5.40 -15.65 21.94
CA THR A 409 4.56 -14.58 21.37
C THR A 409 3.12 -15.05 21.14
N THR A 410 2.96 -16.27 20.62
CA THR A 410 1.66 -16.91 20.43
C THR A 410 0.93 -17.11 21.75
N ALA A 411 1.62 -17.57 22.80
CA ALA A 411 1.04 -17.74 24.14
C ALA A 411 0.55 -16.41 24.73
N TYR A 412 1.36 -15.35 24.61
CA TYR A 412 0.98 -14.00 25.04
C TYR A 412 -0.22 -13.47 24.26
N ASP A 413 -0.26 -13.70 22.95
CA ASP A 413 -1.35 -13.28 22.09
C ASP A 413 -2.64 -14.04 22.43
N LEU A 414 -2.60 -15.38 22.61
CA LEU A 414 -3.73 -16.20 23.07
C LEU A 414 -4.24 -15.80 24.45
N ALA A 415 -3.35 -15.57 25.42
CA ALA A 415 -3.73 -15.10 26.75
C ALA A 415 -4.46 -13.75 26.68
N THR A 416 -3.98 -12.85 25.82
CA THR A 416 -4.64 -11.55 25.59
C THR A 416 -6.02 -11.70 24.96
N LEU A 417 -6.18 -12.64 24.02
CA LEU A 417 -7.47 -12.93 23.39
C LEU A 417 -8.46 -13.58 24.37
N CYS A 418 -7.99 -14.52 25.19
CA CYS A 418 -8.80 -15.16 26.24
C CYS A 418 -9.31 -14.10 27.22
N GLU A 419 -8.42 -13.21 27.67
CA GLU A 419 -8.80 -12.08 28.50
C GLU A 419 -9.83 -11.17 27.81
N ALA A 420 -9.60 -10.80 26.54
CA ALA A 420 -10.53 -9.96 25.80
C ALA A 420 -11.92 -10.60 25.65
N ALA A 421 -11.99 -11.90 25.36
CA ALA A 421 -13.23 -12.67 25.27
C ALA A 421 -13.95 -12.75 26.62
N HIS A 422 -13.22 -12.98 27.72
CA HIS A 422 -13.78 -12.98 29.08
C HIS A 422 -14.34 -11.59 29.45
N ARG A 423 -13.61 -10.50 29.17
CA ARG A 423 -14.10 -9.13 29.43
C ARG A 423 -15.37 -8.82 28.62
N ALA A 424 -15.45 -9.34 27.39
CA ALA A 424 -16.62 -9.24 26.53
C ALA A 424 -17.75 -10.21 26.93
N ARG A 425 -17.55 -11.06 27.96
CA ARG A 425 -18.48 -12.11 28.43
C ARG A 425 -18.86 -13.10 27.32
N MET A 426 -17.95 -13.36 26.39
CA MET A 426 -18.16 -14.36 25.34
C MET A 426 -17.89 -15.76 25.88
N PRO A 427 -18.83 -16.72 25.80
CA PRO A 427 -18.65 -18.07 26.33
C PRO A 427 -17.43 -18.82 25.77
N CYS A 428 -17.00 -18.48 24.54
CA CYS A 428 -15.84 -19.10 23.90
C CYS A 428 -14.50 -18.81 24.59
N TYR A 429 -14.43 -17.93 25.61
CA TYR A 429 -13.19 -17.67 26.35
C TYR A 429 -12.61 -18.93 26.99
N ALA A 430 -13.47 -19.89 27.40
CA ALA A 430 -13.05 -21.16 27.96
C ALA A 430 -12.28 -22.01 26.94
N GLN A 431 -12.74 -22.04 25.68
CA GLN A 431 -12.02 -22.72 24.60
C GLN A 431 -10.67 -22.03 24.33
N LEU A 432 -10.60 -20.70 24.39
CA LEU A 432 -9.34 -19.97 24.23
C LEU A 432 -8.35 -20.26 25.36
N LEU A 433 -8.85 -20.49 26.58
CA LEU A 433 -8.04 -20.95 27.70
C LEU A 433 -7.51 -22.36 27.43
N ASP A 434 -8.36 -23.28 27.00
CA ASP A 434 -7.95 -24.65 26.67
C ASP A 434 -6.89 -24.67 25.56
N GLU A 435 -7.06 -23.86 24.50
CA GLU A 435 -6.08 -23.69 23.42
C GLU A 435 -4.71 -23.18 23.91
N LEU A 436 -4.69 -22.31 24.93
CA LEU A 436 -3.46 -21.82 25.56
C LEU A 436 -2.79 -22.91 26.42
N LEU A 437 -3.56 -23.71 27.15
CA LEU A 437 -3.06 -24.80 28.00
C LEU A 437 -2.58 -26.01 27.18
N GLU A 438 -2.99 -26.14 25.92
CA GLU A 438 -2.52 -27.21 25.04
C GLU A 438 -1.27 -26.83 24.22
N LEU A 439 -0.81 -25.59 24.32
CA LEU A 439 0.31 -25.07 23.52
C LEU A 439 1.68 -25.71 23.88
N ASP A 440 1.88 -26.09 25.14
CA ASP A 440 3.13 -26.63 25.69
C ASP A 440 3.16 -28.17 25.81
N LYS A 441 2.06 -28.86 25.49
CA LYS A 441 1.93 -30.33 25.65
C LYS A 441 2.80 -31.18 24.71
N GLU A 442 3.43 -30.60 23.69
CA GLU A 442 4.29 -31.34 22.74
C GLU A 442 5.78 -31.33 23.11
N ALA A 443 6.18 -30.80 24.27
CA ALA A 443 7.59 -30.86 24.68
C ALA A 443 7.98 -32.28 25.13
N GLU A 444 8.81 -32.95 24.34
CA GLU A 444 9.29 -34.31 24.62
C GLU A 444 10.63 -34.33 25.41
N THR A 445 11.33 -33.19 25.52
CA THR A 445 12.67 -33.11 26.13
C THR A 445 12.83 -31.96 27.13
N GLU A 446 13.71 -32.12 28.13
CA GLU A 446 14.01 -31.04 29.11
C GLU A 446 14.53 -29.74 28.47
N ALA A 447 15.23 -29.84 27.33
CA ALA A 447 15.68 -28.67 26.57
C ALA A 447 14.48 -27.89 25.97
N GLN A 448 13.43 -28.60 25.54
CA GLN A 448 12.17 -28.01 25.05
C GLN A 448 11.32 -27.44 26.20
N GLU A 449 11.35 -28.02 27.40
CA GLU A 449 10.71 -27.40 28.57
C GLU A 449 11.33 -26.03 28.90
N THR A 450 12.64 -25.89 28.71
CA THR A 450 13.35 -24.63 28.99
C THR A 450 12.90 -23.52 28.03
N THR A 451 12.57 -23.86 26.78
CA THR A 451 12.10 -22.90 25.76
C THR A 451 10.60 -22.56 25.86
N LEU A 452 9.85 -23.23 26.73
CA LEU A 452 8.42 -22.93 27.01
C LEU A 452 8.20 -22.07 28.25
N ARG A 453 9.27 -21.52 28.83
CA ARG A 453 9.20 -20.65 30.01
C ARG A 453 8.27 -19.44 29.80
N GLY A 454 8.30 -18.80 28.63
CA GLY A 454 7.40 -17.69 28.32
C GLY A 454 5.92 -18.11 28.21
N VAL A 455 5.62 -19.36 27.86
CA VAL A 455 4.25 -19.90 27.87
C VAL A 455 3.69 -19.94 29.29
N ARG A 456 4.47 -20.50 30.24
CA ARG A 456 4.10 -20.52 31.67
C ARG A 456 3.96 -19.10 32.25
N LYS A 457 4.78 -18.15 31.82
CA LYS A 457 4.61 -16.72 32.19
C LYS A 457 3.28 -16.17 31.68
N ALA A 458 2.91 -16.42 30.42
CA ALA A 458 1.64 -15.98 29.86
C ALA A 458 0.43 -16.58 30.61
N GLN A 459 0.48 -17.87 30.94
CA GLN A 459 -0.51 -18.57 31.76
C GLN A 459 -0.64 -17.95 33.16
N ALA A 460 0.47 -17.77 33.89
CA ALA A 460 0.47 -17.14 35.21
C ALA A 460 -0.11 -15.71 35.17
N ARG A 461 0.25 -14.92 34.14
CA ARG A 461 -0.32 -13.58 33.93
C ARG A 461 -1.83 -13.62 33.71
N LEU A 462 -2.32 -14.59 32.95
CA LEU A 462 -3.76 -14.79 32.73
C LEU A 462 -4.47 -15.21 34.02
N ALA A 463 -3.87 -16.09 34.83
CA ALA A 463 -4.42 -16.49 36.12
C ALA A 463 -4.61 -15.28 37.07
N THR A 464 -3.62 -14.38 37.15
CA THR A 464 -3.78 -13.16 37.96
C THR A 464 -4.91 -12.25 37.47
N TYR A 465 -5.21 -12.25 36.17
CA TYR A 465 -6.34 -11.53 35.63
C TYR A 465 -7.67 -12.15 36.09
N PHE A 466 -7.80 -13.48 36.01
CA PHE A 466 -9.00 -14.19 36.47
C PHE A 466 -9.26 -13.98 37.97
N LEU A 467 -8.21 -13.97 38.80
CA LEU A 467 -8.30 -13.64 40.23
C LEU A 467 -8.82 -12.21 40.48
N ILE A 468 -8.42 -11.22 39.66
CA ILE A 468 -8.99 -9.87 39.74
C ILE A 468 -10.45 -9.86 39.30
N ALA A 469 -10.77 -10.62 38.26
CA ALA A 469 -12.10 -10.73 37.70
C ALA A 469 -13.07 -11.57 38.57
N LYS A 470 -12.57 -12.19 39.65
CA LYS A 470 -13.29 -13.10 40.55
C LYS A 470 -13.77 -14.39 39.87
N ASP A 471 -13.07 -14.83 38.83
CA ASP A 471 -13.25 -16.14 38.20
C ASP A 471 -12.16 -17.08 38.72
N GLU A 472 -12.29 -17.54 39.97
CA GLU A 472 -11.30 -18.44 40.58
C GLU A 472 -11.25 -19.79 39.85
N ASP A 473 -12.38 -20.27 39.31
CA ASP A 473 -12.45 -21.54 38.59
C ASP A 473 -11.52 -21.56 37.37
N SER A 474 -11.51 -20.50 36.57
CA SER A 474 -10.60 -20.39 35.42
C SER A 474 -9.14 -20.25 35.86
N ALA A 475 -8.86 -19.56 36.97
CA ALA A 475 -7.50 -19.52 37.53
C ALA A 475 -7.06 -20.90 38.05
N ARG A 476 -7.97 -21.68 38.65
CA ARG A 476 -7.73 -23.04 39.13
C ARG A 476 -7.41 -24.01 38.00
N LYS A 477 -8.05 -23.86 36.83
CA LYS A 477 -7.67 -24.64 35.64
C LYS A 477 -6.20 -24.45 35.27
N ILE A 478 -5.69 -23.21 35.30
CA ILE A 478 -4.28 -22.92 35.03
C ILE A 478 -3.39 -23.52 36.12
N TYR A 479 -3.80 -23.45 37.39
CA TYR A 479 -3.08 -24.09 38.49
C TYR A 479 -2.94 -25.61 38.28
N VAL A 480 -4.04 -26.31 37.96
CA VAL A 480 -4.04 -27.77 37.74
C VAL A 480 -3.10 -28.15 36.60
N ASP A 481 -3.08 -27.37 35.52
CA ASP A 481 -2.18 -27.60 34.38
C ASP A 481 -0.69 -27.43 34.73
N MET A 482 -0.39 -26.60 35.73
CA MET A 482 0.98 -26.31 36.20
C MET A 482 1.37 -27.11 37.46
N GLU A 483 0.50 -27.95 38.02
CA GLU A 483 0.68 -28.57 39.35
C GLU A 483 1.92 -29.48 39.42
N GLN A 484 2.26 -30.13 38.32
CA GLN A 484 3.40 -31.07 38.23
C GLN A 484 4.74 -30.38 37.92
N GLU A 485 4.75 -29.05 37.78
CA GLU A 485 5.96 -28.29 37.47
C GLU A 485 6.95 -28.25 38.64
N ARG A 486 8.25 -28.21 38.32
CA ARG A 486 9.31 -28.19 39.34
C ARG A 486 9.19 -26.91 40.21
N PRO A 487 9.17 -27.00 41.56
CA PRO A 487 8.99 -25.83 42.43
C PRO A 487 10.01 -24.70 42.19
N GLY A 488 11.28 -25.04 41.93
CA GLY A 488 12.32 -24.06 41.60
C GLY A 488 12.07 -23.30 40.29
N ARG A 489 11.45 -23.95 39.29
CA ARG A 489 11.08 -23.31 38.01
C ARG A 489 9.93 -22.33 38.23
N LEU A 490 8.92 -22.72 39.00
CA LEU A 490 7.79 -21.88 39.38
C LEU A 490 8.23 -20.64 40.19
N ALA A 491 9.07 -20.83 41.20
CA ALA A 491 9.64 -19.73 41.99
C ALA A 491 10.40 -18.74 41.10
N SER A 492 11.23 -19.26 40.20
CA SER A 492 12.00 -18.43 39.28
C SER A 492 11.12 -17.65 38.28
N ILE A 493 10.05 -18.26 37.76
CA ILE A 493 9.06 -17.57 36.89
C ILE A 493 8.35 -16.44 37.66
N ARG A 494 7.93 -16.71 38.89
CA ARG A 494 7.30 -15.72 39.76
C ARG A 494 8.23 -14.53 39.98
N ASP A 495 9.48 -14.77 40.36
CA ASP A 495 10.43 -13.72 40.73
C ASP A 495 10.76 -12.83 39.52
N GLU A 496 10.88 -13.40 38.32
CA GLU A 496 11.02 -12.65 37.07
C GLU A 496 9.81 -11.74 36.80
N LEU A 497 8.58 -12.27 36.89
CA LEU A 497 7.37 -11.47 36.67
C LEU A 497 7.22 -10.35 37.72
N VAL A 498 7.64 -10.59 38.95
CA VAL A 498 7.64 -9.59 40.03
C VAL A 498 8.69 -8.50 39.77
N ALA A 499 9.85 -8.86 39.22
CA ALA A 499 10.97 -7.95 38.96
C ALA A 499 10.70 -6.92 37.85
N VAL A 500 9.86 -7.23 36.85
CA VAL A 500 9.60 -6.33 35.71
C VAL A 500 8.75 -5.13 36.12
N ARG A 501 9.37 -3.97 36.38
CA ARG A 501 8.70 -2.73 36.84
C ARG A 501 8.34 -1.76 35.71
N SER A 502 9.10 -1.75 34.61
CA SER A 502 8.84 -0.87 33.47
C SER A 502 7.90 -1.53 32.47
N LYS A 503 6.95 -0.76 31.95
CA LYS A 503 6.13 -1.14 30.80
C LYS A 503 6.93 -1.09 29.51
N ASP A 504 7.80 -0.09 29.40
CA ASP A 504 8.53 0.22 28.19
C ASP A 504 9.91 -0.44 28.21
N PHE A 505 10.34 -0.95 27.06
CA PHE A 505 11.73 -1.30 26.82
C PHE A 505 12.54 -0.02 26.56
N TRP A 506 13.85 -0.06 26.81
CA TRP A 506 14.76 1.03 26.44
C TRP A 506 14.92 1.17 24.92
N GLU A 507 14.57 0.12 24.18
CA GLU A 507 14.51 0.08 22.71
C GLU A 507 13.11 0.38 22.18
N VAL A 508 13.06 1.00 20.99
CA VAL A 508 11.80 1.19 20.26
C VAL A 508 11.33 -0.16 19.73
N ILE A 509 10.23 -0.66 20.29
CA ILE A 509 9.59 -1.92 19.88
C ILE A 509 8.21 -1.66 19.27
N ASP A 510 7.89 -2.38 18.19
CA ASP A 510 6.69 -2.16 17.38
C ASP A 510 5.37 -2.37 18.17
N ARG A 511 5.37 -3.25 19.19
CA ARG A 511 4.19 -3.49 20.05
C ARG A 511 4.15 -2.65 21.34
N GLY A 512 5.17 -1.83 21.60
CA GLY A 512 5.16 -0.78 22.63
C GLY A 512 5.01 -1.20 24.10
N ALA A 513 5.10 -2.49 24.44
CA ALA A 513 5.09 -2.93 25.83
C ALA A 513 5.88 -4.24 26.00
N ASN A 514 6.59 -4.36 27.12
CA ASN A 514 7.21 -5.60 27.56
C ASN A 514 6.11 -6.64 27.86
N PHE A 515 6.21 -7.83 27.25
CA PHE A 515 5.26 -8.92 27.46
C PHE A 515 5.13 -9.32 28.93
N ASP A 516 6.21 -9.24 29.71
CA ASP A 516 6.25 -9.64 31.12
C ASP A 516 5.66 -8.56 32.04
N TYR A 517 5.45 -7.33 31.55
CA TYR A 517 4.92 -6.25 32.39
C TYR A 517 3.48 -6.51 32.85
N MET A 518 3.22 -6.22 34.13
CA MET A 518 1.91 -6.33 34.77
C MET A 518 1.65 -5.08 35.62
N SER A 519 0.40 -4.58 35.60
CA SER A 519 -0.05 -3.54 36.52
C SER A 519 0.12 -3.98 37.98
N GLU A 520 0.30 -3.05 38.91
CA GLU A 520 0.47 -3.34 40.34
C GLU A 520 -0.64 -4.24 40.91
N ARG A 521 -1.91 -4.00 40.53
CA ARG A 521 -3.05 -4.83 40.96
C ARG A 521 -2.92 -6.31 40.55
N ARG A 522 -2.41 -6.58 39.33
CA ARG A 522 -2.15 -7.96 38.86
C ARG A 522 -0.97 -8.58 39.57
N ARG A 523 0.08 -7.80 39.78
CA ARG A 523 1.29 -8.27 40.46
C ARG A 523 1.01 -8.68 41.90
N ALA A 524 0.13 -7.96 42.60
CA ALA A 524 -0.32 -8.36 43.94
C ALA A 524 -0.99 -9.75 43.95
N LYS A 525 -1.64 -10.15 42.86
CA LYS A 525 -2.27 -11.48 42.70
C LYS A 525 -1.29 -12.59 42.30
N LEU A 526 -0.04 -12.28 41.93
CA LEU A 526 0.96 -13.32 41.68
C LEU A 526 1.24 -14.13 42.96
N HIS A 527 1.36 -13.47 44.11
CA HIS A 527 1.59 -14.15 45.38
C HIS A 527 0.43 -15.08 45.76
N GLU A 528 -0.80 -14.64 45.49
CA GLU A 528 -2.01 -15.44 45.71
C GLU A 528 -2.06 -16.68 44.81
N PHE A 529 -1.77 -16.51 43.51
CA PHE A 529 -1.73 -17.62 42.56
C PHE A 529 -0.60 -18.61 42.86
N PHE A 530 0.63 -18.13 43.05
CA PHE A 530 1.78 -18.99 43.32
C PHE A 530 1.74 -19.62 44.73
N GLY A 531 0.98 -19.03 45.66
CA GLY A 531 0.73 -19.60 46.98
C GLY A 531 -0.14 -20.86 46.98
N TRP A 532 -0.74 -21.22 45.84
CA TRP A 532 -1.45 -22.49 45.69
C TRP A 532 -0.53 -23.69 45.47
N PHE A 533 0.72 -23.48 45.05
CA PHE A 533 1.67 -24.57 44.79
C PHE A 533 2.44 -24.91 46.06
N GLU A 534 2.50 -26.18 46.41
CA GLU A 534 3.30 -26.66 47.54
C GLU A 534 4.81 -26.45 47.25
N ASN A 535 5.58 -26.05 48.26
CA ASN A 535 7.04 -25.90 48.20
C ASN A 535 7.58 -24.81 47.25
N VAL A 536 6.74 -23.88 46.77
CA VAL A 536 7.20 -22.63 46.15
C VAL A 536 7.34 -21.59 47.25
N ASP A 537 8.55 -21.43 47.80
CA ASP A 537 8.83 -20.61 49.00
C ASP A 537 8.04 -19.29 49.02
N PRO A 538 7.22 -19.01 50.04
CA PRO A 538 6.49 -17.76 50.13
C PRO A 538 7.51 -16.63 50.18
N HIS A 539 7.45 -15.75 49.17
CA HIS A 539 8.40 -14.67 48.98
C HIS A 539 8.62 -13.89 50.29
N THR A 540 9.77 -14.07 50.94
CA THR A 540 10.18 -13.26 52.09
C THR A 540 10.40 -11.83 51.58
N PRO A 541 9.62 -10.83 52.00
CA PRO A 541 9.88 -9.45 51.60
C PRO A 541 11.07 -8.98 52.44
N GLY A 542 12.28 -9.00 51.86
CA GLY A 542 13.46 -8.35 52.46
C GLY A 542 14.71 -9.21 52.66
N ALA A 543 15.09 -10.07 51.71
CA ALA A 543 16.46 -10.60 51.67
C ALA A 543 17.18 -10.04 50.44
N GLU A 544 18.16 -9.17 50.69
CA GLU A 544 19.07 -8.60 49.71
C GLU A 544 19.74 -9.70 48.86
N THR A 545 19.50 -9.69 47.55
CA THR A 545 20.38 -10.38 46.60
C THR A 545 21.30 -9.37 45.94
N SER A 546 22.56 -9.49 46.33
CA SER A 546 23.71 -8.86 45.70
C SER A 546 23.71 -9.03 44.18
N ARG A 547 23.95 -7.91 43.49
CA ARG A 547 24.62 -7.76 42.19
C ARG A 547 24.57 -8.97 41.25
N VAL A 548 23.69 -8.88 40.24
CA VAL A 548 23.95 -9.51 38.93
C VAL A 548 24.32 -8.40 37.96
N ALA A 549 25.55 -8.51 37.44
CA ALA A 549 26.14 -7.62 36.46
C ALA A 549 25.36 -7.64 35.14
N ALA A 550 25.28 -6.48 34.49
CA ALA A 550 24.85 -6.34 33.11
C ALA A 550 25.63 -7.33 32.21
N PRO A 551 24.99 -8.01 31.24
CA PRO A 551 25.74 -8.74 30.23
C PRO A 551 26.49 -7.71 29.38
N GLY A 552 27.82 -7.80 29.44
CA GLY A 552 28.72 -7.07 28.56
C GLY A 552 28.44 -7.41 27.10
N GLY A 553 28.55 -6.40 26.25
CA GLY A 553 28.53 -6.57 24.81
C GLY A 553 29.67 -7.46 24.35
N SER A 554 29.36 -8.34 23.41
CA SER A 554 30.33 -8.98 22.53
C SER A 554 29.77 -8.96 21.11
N THR A 555 30.37 -8.08 20.30
CA THR A 555 30.61 -8.13 18.84
C THR A 555 29.59 -8.79 17.93
#